data_AF-A0A7V4YQD4-F1
#
_entry.id   AF-A0A7V4YQD4-F1
#
_cell.length_a   1.000
_cell.length_b   1.000
_cell.length_c   1.000
_cell.angle_alpha   90.00
_cell.angle_beta   90.00
_cell.angle_gamma   90.00
#
_symmetry.space_group_name_H-M   'P 1'
#
loop_
_entity.id
_entity.type
_entity.pdbx_description
1 polymer ?
#
loop_
_entity_poly.entity_id
_entity_poly.type
_entity_poly.pdbx_seq_one_letter_code
_entity_poly.pdbx_strand_id
1 'polypeptide(L)'
;MVIEKALDRAFERAKRLYLDLKKEKIIIISDQHIGDGKKGSDDFQINKEVYLNALNYYFENGFFLISVGDNEELWECDFDKIFAFNREVYELERKFFLEGRLIRIFGNHDRFWSIKSFREQNSIFGDMEIIESLLINDKIFIAHGHQGELESDILWPLSRWIVRYIWKPFQRLTGIPSNSPAKNWKVRDRREEAYYKWAREKRILFIAGHTHRAMFESLSKIDRLRMRIEELEKSIPELKEEERERVFEEIQEIKRKIERSLLENRDGKPEKRLEKEIPVPCYFNSGCCIYPNGMTGIEIENGFIRLVKWEKKEGILRKIFEDEILEKILSKIG
;
A
#
# COMPACT_ATOMS: atom_id res chain seq x y z
N MET A 1 17.38 -12.75 -4.39
CA MET A 1 18.37 -12.56 -5.48
C MET A 1 17.89 -11.74 -6.67
N VAL A 2 16.70 -11.95 -7.29
CA VAL A 2 16.23 -11.07 -8.40
C VAL A 2 15.59 -9.78 -7.86
N ILE A 3 14.67 -9.88 -6.90
CA ILE A 3 14.00 -8.73 -6.28
C ILE A 3 15.02 -7.81 -5.60
N GLU A 4 15.87 -8.33 -4.70
CA GLU A 4 16.92 -7.54 -4.02
C GLU A 4 17.81 -6.76 -5.01
N LYS A 5 18.28 -7.41 -6.08
CA LYS A 5 19.09 -6.73 -7.11
C LYS A 5 18.31 -5.66 -7.87
N ALA A 6 17.00 -5.83 -8.05
CA ALA A 6 16.17 -4.84 -8.69
C ALA A 6 15.92 -3.65 -7.75
N LEU A 7 15.70 -3.91 -6.45
CA LEU A 7 15.61 -2.89 -5.42
C LEU A 7 16.93 -2.12 -5.28
N ASP A 8 18.09 -2.77 -5.38
CA ASP A 8 19.40 -2.08 -5.42
C ASP A 8 19.47 -1.07 -6.56
N ARG A 9 19.11 -1.47 -7.78
CA ARG A 9 19.10 -0.56 -8.94
C ARG A 9 18.11 0.59 -8.75
N ALA A 10 16.92 0.30 -8.24
CA ALA A 10 15.91 1.31 -7.98
C ALA A 10 16.36 2.27 -6.86
N PHE A 11 17.07 1.79 -5.84
CA PHE A 11 17.63 2.61 -4.78
C PHE A 11 18.76 3.52 -5.29
N GLU A 12 19.68 2.98 -6.10
CA GLU A 12 20.79 3.76 -6.70
C GLU A 12 20.29 4.88 -7.61
N ARG A 13 19.16 4.66 -8.31
CA ARG A 13 18.54 5.62 -9.24
C ARG A 13 17.46 6.48 -8.61
N ALA A 14 17.17 6.28 -7.32
CA ALA A 14 16.06 6.93 -6.66
C ALA A 14 16.16 8.46 -6.76
N LYS A 15 15.03 9.12 -7.05
CA LYS A 15 14.99 10.57 -6.93
C LYS A 15 15.16 10.93 -5.46
N ARG A 16 16.12 11.80 -5.16
CA ARG A 16 16.37 12.25 -3.79
C ARG A 16 15.56 13.50 -3.49
N LEU A 17 14.93 13.50 -2.33
CA LEU A 17 14.18 14.63 -1.82
C LEU A 17 14.54 14.86 -0.36
N TYR A 18 14.80 16.11 0.00
CA TYR A 18 15.10 16.50 1.37
C TYR A 18 13.95 17.30 1.94
N LEU A 19 13.38 16.81 3.03
CA LEU A 19 12.14 17.29 3.65
C LEU A 19 12.36 17.53 5.15
N ASP A 20 11.91 18.67 5.67
CA ASP A 20 11.72 18.89 7.10
C ASP A 20 10.46 18.15 7.59
N LEU A 21 10.63 16.87 7.91
CA LEU A 21 9.56 15.98 8.40
C LEU A 21 8.93 16.39 9.74
N LYS A 22 9.42 17.47 10.39
CA LYS A 22 8.75 18.10 11.54
C LYS A 22 7.71 19.13 11.12
N LYS A 23 7.85 19.71 9.92
CA LYS A 23 6.96 20.75 9.37
C LYS A 23 6.07 20.21 8.26
N GLU A 24 6.64 19.42 7.36
CA GLU A 24 5.94 18.90 6.21
C GLU A 24 5.17 17.65 6.59
N LYS A 25 4.01 17.51 5.95
CA LYS A 25 3.09 16.40 6.17
C LYS A 25 3.03 15.58 4.90
N ILE A 26 3.04 14.27 5.02
CA ILE A 26 3.09 13.36 3.87
C ILE A 26 1.99 12.32 4.03
N ILE A 27 1.25 12.07 2.96
CA ILE A 27 0.41 10.90 2.81
C ILE A 27 0.95 10.05 1.65
N ILE A 28 1.12 8.77 1.91
CA ILE A 28 1.58 7.76 0.96
C ILE A 28 0.41 6.79 0.72
N ILE A 29 -0.06 6.72 -0.52
CA ILE A 29 -1.17 5.88 -0.96
C ILE A 29 -0.74 5.08 -2.19
N SER A 30 -1.22 3.85 -2.34
CA SER A 30 -0.91 2.95 -3.45
C SER A 30 -2.12 2.15 -3.90
N ASP A 31 -1.98 1.47 -5.05
CA ASP A 31 -2.88 0.42 -5.51
C ASP A 31 -4.34 0.90 -5.57
N GLN A 32 -4.54 2.03 -6.23
CA GLN A 32 -5.86 2.57 -6.52
C GLN A 32 -6.58 1.73 -7.56
N HIS A 33 -5.86 1.26 -8.58
CA HIS A 33 -6.40 0.48 -9.70
C HIS A 33 -7.64 1.14 -10.33
N ILE A 34 -7.58 2.46 -10.56
CA ILE A 34 -8.67 3.26 -11.13
C ILE A 34 -8.99 2.73 -12.53
N GLY A 35 -10.19 2.18 -12.70
CA GLY A 35 -10.66 1.61 -13.97
C GLY A 35 -11.58 2.53 -14.78
N ASP A 36 -12.28 1.94 -15.76
CA ASP A 36 -13.14 2.65 -16.72
C ASP A 36 -14.62 2.74 -16.29
N GLY A 37 -14.93 2.52 -15.01
CA GLY A 37 -16.27 2.56 -14.44
C GLY A 37 -17.14 1.35 -14.73
N LYS A 38 -16.63 0.34 -15.43
CA LYS A 38 -17.42 -0.84 -15.79
C LYS A 38 -17.65 -1.74 -14.59
N LYS A 39 -18.93 -1.97 -14.30
CA LYS A 39 -19.39 -2.91 -13.28
C LYS A 39 -18.74 -4.29 -13.48
N GLY A 40 -18.17 -4.82 -12.40
CA GLY A 40 -17.54 -6.15 -12.36
C GLY A 40 -16.06 -6.18 -12.77
N SER A 41 -15.50 -5.10 -13.31
CA SER A 41 -14.05 -5.03 -13.64
C SER A 41 -13.33 -3.79 -13.11
N ASP A 42 -14.06 -2.81 -12.54
CA ASP A 42 -13.46 -1.64 -11.91
C ASP A 42 -13.62 -1.72 -10.38
N ASP A 43 -12.61 -2.30 -9.73
CA ASP A 43 -12.60 -2.53 -8.28
C ASP A 43 -12.48 -1.21 -7.49
N PHE A 44 -11.91 -0.15 -8.07
CA PHE A 44 -11.78 1.16 -7.43
C PHE A 44 -13.14 1.79 -7.08
N GLN A 45 -14.19 1.49 -7.85
CA GLN A 45 -15.50 2.13 -7.68
C GLN A 45 -16.12 1.92 -6.30
N ILE A 46 -15.82 0.82 -5.61
CA ILE A 46 -16.35 0.57 -4.26
C ILE A 46 -15.85 1.60 -3.24
N ASN A 47 -14.66 2.19 -3.48
CA ASN A 47 -14.00 3.13 -2.59
C ASN A 47 -13.77 4.51 -3.20
N LYS A 48 -14.24 4.77 -4.42
CA LYS A 48 -14.06 6.07 -5.09
C LYS A 48 -14.46 7.26 -4.20
N GLU A 49 -15.61 7.18 -3.55
CA GLU A 49 -16.08 8.23 -2.65
C GLU A 49 -15.18 8.40 -1.41
N VAL A 50 -14.72 7.28 -0.83
CA VAL A 50 -13.78 7.28 0.31
C VAL A 50 -12.45 7.93 -0.09
N TYR A 51 -11.93 7.59 -1.26
CA TYR A 51 -10.70 8.13 -1.82
C TYR A 51 -10.79 9.64 -2.07
N LEU A 52 -11.87 10.11 -2.69
CA LEU A 52 -12.09 11.54 -2.94
C LEU A 52 -12.17 12.35 -1.63
N ASN A 53 -12.82 11.80 -0.59
CA ASN A 53 -12.89 12.45 0.73
C ASN A 53 -11.51 12.49 1.40
N ALA A 54 -10.75 11.39 1.32
CA ALA A 54 -9.39 11.35 1.84
C ALA A 54 -8.48 12.37 1.13
N LEU A 55 -8.50 12.42 -0.21
CA LEU A 55 -7.70 13.39 -0.97
C LEU A 55 -8.06 14.84 -0.62
N ASN A 56 -9.35 15.18 -0.51
CA ASN A 56 -9.75 16.51 -0.07
C ASN A 56 -9.22 16.82 1.33
N TYR A 57 -9.37 15.90 2.29
CA TYR A 57 -8.83 16.10 3.64
C TYR A 57 -7.32 16.40 3.62
N TYR A 58 -6.54 15.58 2.90
CA TYR A 58 -5.09 15.76 2.82
C TYR A 58 -4.70 17.05 2.09
N PHE A 59 -5.46 17.42 1.07
CA PHE A 59 -5.23 18.66 0.33
C PHE A 59 -5.43 19.88 1.23
N GLU A 60 -6.58 19.96 1.91
CA GLU A 60 -6.95 21.07 2.80
C GLU A 60 -6.04 21.17 4.04
N ASN A 61 -5.46 20.04 4.48
CA ASN A 61 -4.54 20.01 5.61
C ASN A 61 -3.06 20.16 5.22
N GLY A 62 -2.76 20.49 3.95
CA GLY A 62 -1.42 20.84 3.49
C GLY A 62 -0.45 19.67 3.34
N PHE A 63 -0.95 18.45 3.11
CA PHE A 63 -0.10 17.27 2.92
C PHE A 63 0.54 17.25 1.52
N PHE A 64 1.76 16.71 1.42
CA PHE A 64 2.28 16.13 0.20
C PHE A 64 1.58 14.81 -0.07
N LEU A 65 1.08 14.63 -1.29
CA LEU A 65 0.57 13.36 -1.79
C LEU A 65 1.70 12.63 -2.52
N ILE A 66 2.08 11.46 -2.00
CA ILE A 66 2.97 10.52 -2.68
C ILE A 66 2.12 9.33 -3.13
N SER A 67 1.84 9.26 -4.44
CA SER A 67 1.07 8.17 -5.05
C SER A 67 2.01 7.08 -5.54
N VAL A 68 1.91 5.88 -4.98
CA VAL A 68 2.92 4.82 -5.07
C VAL A 68 2.45 3.65 -5.93
N GLY A 69 2.44 3.89 -7.24
CA GLY A 69 2.22 2.90 -8.30
C GLY A 69 0.84 2.25 -8.32
N ASP A 70 0.53 1.65 -9.48
CA ASP A 70 -0.74 1.00 -9.76
C ASP A 70 -1.94 1.94 -9.50
N ASN A 71 -1.77 3.21 -9.90
CA ASN A 71 -2.82 4.21 -9.76
C ASN A 71 -3.95 3.92 -10.76
N GLU A 72 -3.62 3.83 -12.05
CA GLU A 72 -4.57 3.50 -13.11
C GLU A 72 -4.42 2.06 -13.60
N GLU A 73 -5.55 1.42 -13.90
CA GLU A 73 -5.59 0.06 -14.42
C GLU A 73 -5.37 0.04 -15.95
N LEU A 74 -4.17 0.47 -16.41
CA LEU A 74 -3.82 0.57 -17.85
C LEU A 74 -3.51 -0.78 -18.49
N TRP A 75 -3.42 -1.85 -17.71
CA TRP A 75 -3.36 -3.19 -18.26
C TRP A 75 -4.72 -3.59 -18.83
N GLU A 76 -5.81 -3.24 -18.16
CA GLU A 76 -7.15 -3.59 -18.62
C GLU A 76 -7.87 -2.49 -19.43
N CYS A 77 -7.54 -1.23 -19.18
CA CYS A 77 -8.29 -0.07 -19.67
C CYS A 77 -7.43 0.85 -20.56
N ASP A 78 -8.11 1.68 -21.36
CA ASP A 78 -7.47 2.79 -22.05
C ASP A 78 -7.59 4.03 -21.18
N PHE A 79 -6.51 4.82 -21.10
CA PHE A 79 -6.47 5.98 -20.23
C PHE A 79 -7.60 6.97 -20.48
N ASP A 80 -7.94 7.27 -21.74
CA ASP A 80 -9.02 8.20 -22.09
C ASP A 80 -10.36 7.82 -21.44
N LYS A 81 -10.64 6.51 -21.30
CA LYS A 81 -11.87 6.01 -20.67
C LYS A 81 -11.80 6.14 -19.15
N ILE A 82 -10.65 5.83 -18.56
CA ILE A 82 -10.42 6.00 -17.12
C ILE A 82 -10.56 7.47 -16.74
N PHE A 83 -9.91 8.36 -17.50
CA PHE A 83 -9.94 9.80 -17.29
C PHE A 83 -11.35 10.38 -17.45
N ALA A 84 -12.05 10.01 -18.51
CA ALA A 84 -13.42 10.49 -18.74
C ALA A 84 -14.38 10.08 -17.61
N PHE A 85 -14.23 8.87 -17.05
CA PHE A 85 -15.11 8.36 -16.00
C PHE A 85 -14.76 8.84 -14.59
N ASN A 86 -13.47 9.11 -14.31
CA ASN A 86 -12.97 9.46 -12.98
C ASN A 86 -12.34 10.86 -12.95
N ARG A 87 -12.84 11.78 -13.76
CA ARG A 87 -12.29 13.14 -13.92
C ARG A 87 -12.09 13.87 -12.59
N GLU A 88 -13.01 13.70 -11.65
CA GLU A 88 -12.96 14.33 -10.32
C GLU A 88 -11.74 13.89 -9.50
N VAL A 89 -11.24 12.66 -9.71
CA VAL A 89 -10.02 12.18 -9.04
C VAL A 89 -8.82 12.98 -9.53
N TYR A 90 -8.67 13.09 -10.84
CA TYR A 90 -7.56 13.81 -11.46
C TYR A 90 -7.63 15.30 -11.19
N GLU A 91 -8.83 15.89 -11.11
CA GLU A 91 -8.99 17.29 -10.72
C GLU A 91 -8.46 17.56 -9.31
N LEU A 92 -8.67 16.65 -8.35
CA LEU A 92 -8.10 16.76 -7.01
C LEU A 92 -6.58 16.55 -7.00
N GLU A 93 -6.06 15.50 -7.66
CA GLU A 93 -4.61 15.29 -7.76
C GLU A 93 -3.92 16.48 -8.42
N ARG A 94 -4.57 17.10 -9.42
CA ARG A 94 -4.06 18.29 -10.09
C ARG A 94 -3.94 19.49 -9.14
N LYS A 95 -4.76 19.60 -8.09
CA LYS A 95 -4.59 20.64 -7.08
C LYS A 95 -3.27 20.46 -6.32
N PHE A 96 -2.95 19.24 -5.88
CA PHE A 96 -1.65 18.95 -5.27
C PHE A 96 -0.49 19.25 -6.22
N PHE A 97 -0.63 18.88 -7.50
CA PHE A 97 0.36 19.17 -8.53
C PHE A 97 0.64 20.66 -8.68
N LEU A 98 -0.41 21.49 -8.79
CA LEU A 98 -0.26 22.93 -8.96
C LEU A 98 0.43 23.61 -7.78
N GLU A 99 0.32 23.06 -6.57
CA GLU A 99 1.01 23.55 -5.38
C GLU A 99 2.38 22.91 -5.16
N GLY A 100 2.87 22.08 -6.09
CA GLY A 100 4.14 21.38 -5.94
C GLY A 100 4.13 20.30 -4.84
N ARG A 101 2.95 19.85 -4.43
CA ARG A 101 2.71 18.87 -3.35
C ARG A 101 2.34 17.47 -3.85
N LEU A 102 2.55 17.17 -5.13
CA LEU A 102 2.31 15.84 -5.72
C LEU A 102 3.63 15.18 -6.12
N ILE A 103 3.80 13.91 -5.75
CA ILE A 103 4.84 13.02 -6.26
C ILE A 103 4.16 11.73 -6.73
N ARG A 104 4.43 11.30 -7.97
CA ARG A 104 3.93 10.04 -8.50
C ARG A 104 5.08 9.08 -8.77
N ILE A 105 4.96 7.88 -8.21
CA ILE A 105 5.79 6.72 -8.50
C ILE A 105 4.96 5.78 -9.36
N PHE A 106 5.53 5.23 -10.44
CA PHE A 106 4.82 4.24 -11.26
C PHE A 106 4.93 2.82 -10.68
N GLY A 107 3.88 2.04 -10.86
CA GLY A 107 3.78 0.61 -10.61
C GLY A 107 3.85 -0.18 -11.92
N ASN A 108 3.45 -1.45 -11.87
CA ASN A 108 3.43 -2.29 -13.05
C ASN A 108 2.20 -2.04 -13.93
N HIS A 109 1.03 -1.78 -13.34
CA HIS A 109 -0.21 -1.53 -14.09
C HIS A 109 -0.16 -0.20 -14.84
N ASP A 110 0.53 0.79 -14.30
CA ASP A 110 0.57 2.16 -14.83
C ASP A 110 1.99 2.57 -15.33
N ARG A 111 2.87 1.60 -15.59
CA ARG A 111 4.26 1.80 -16.10
C ARG A 111 4.35 2.68 -17.35
N PHE A 112 3.30 2.79 -18.16
CA PHE A 112 3.26 3.69 -19.32
C PHE A 112 3.59 5.14 -18.94
N TRP A 113 3.29 5.56 -17.71
CA TRP A 113 3.65 6.87 -17.20
C TRP A 113 5.15 7.14 -17.12
N SER A 114 6.00 6.11 -17.10
CA SER A 114 7.46 6.28 -17.24
C SER A 114 7.87 6.79 -18.63
N ILE A 115 7.02 6.62 -19.64
CA ILE A 115 7.30 6.96 -21.04
C ILE A 115 6.90 8.41 -21.32
N LYS A 116 7.86 9.22 -21.80
CA LYS A 116 7.65 10.65 -22.06
C LYS A 116 6.51 10.94 -23.05
N SER A 117 6.46 10.22 -24.17
CA SER A 117 5.41 10.41 -25.18
C SER A 117 4.01 10.12 -24.65
N PHE A 118 3.87 9.14 -23.76
CA PHE A 118 2.59 8.84 -23.10
C PHE A 118 2.18 9.99 -22.16
N ARG A 119 3.12 10.57 -21.41
CA ARG A 119 2.85 11.75 -20.56
C ARG A 119 2.42 12.96 -21.39
N GLU A 120 3.15 13.26 -22.46
CA GLU A 120 2.87 14.39 -23.36
C GLU A 120 1.49 14.26 -24.03
N GLN A 121 1.12 13.04 -24.45
CA GLN A 121 -0.20 12.77 -25.04
C GLN A 121 -1.35 12.99 -24.05
N ASN A 122 -1.16 12.61 -22.79
CA ASN A 122 -2.22 12.58 -21.77
C ASN A 122 -2.11 13.74 -20.77
N SER A 123 -1.42 14.83 -21.13
CA SER A 123 -0.93 15.97 -20.32
C SER A 123 -1.86 16.52 -19.20
N ILE A 124 -2.08 15.76 -18.14
CA ILE A 124 -2.83 16.19 -16.94
C ILE A 124 -1.94 16.95 -15.95
N PHE A 125 -0.71 16.47 -15.80
CA PHE A 125 0.30 17.00 -14.89
C PHE A 125 1.45 17.72 -15.63
N GLY A 126 1.19 18.19 -16.86
CA GLY A 126 2.21 18.84 -17.71
C GLY A 126 3.49 18.02 -17.84
N ASP A 127 4.64 18.66 -17.63
CA ASP A 127 5.97 18.03 -17.71
C ASP A 127 6.39 17.28 -16.43
N MET A 128 5.47 17.00 -15.50
CA MET A 128 5.79 16.25 -14.29
C MET A 128 6.48 14.93 -14.62
N GLU A 129 7.66 14.75 -14.02
CA GLU A 129 8.36 13.48 -14.05
C GLU A 129 7.64 12.48 -13.12
N ILE A 130 7.28 11.33 -13.68
CA ILE A 130 6.75 10.19 -12.92
C ILE A 130 7.89 9.20 -12.74
N ILE A 131 8.31 9.01 -11.48
CA ILE A 131 9.58 8.38 -11.11
C ILE A 131 9.40 6.89 -10.77
N GLU A 132 10.48 6.12 -10.73
CA GLU A 132 10.46 4.71 -10.33
C GLU A 132 10.47 4.53 -8.80
N SER A 133 11.19 5.42 -8.11
CA SER A 133 11.44 5.33 -6.68
C SER A 133 11.88 6.69 -6.13
N LEU A 134 11.63 6.88 -4.83
CA LEU A 134 11.95 8.10 -4.08
C LEU A 134 12.80 7.73 -2.86
N LEU A 135 13.79 8.56 -2.55
CA LEU A 135 14.58 8.48 -1.33
C LEU A 135 14.49 9.80 -0.58
N ILE A 136 13.80 9.79 0.57
CA ILE A 136 13.62 10.96 1.42
C ILE A 136 14.68 10.96 2.53
N ASN A 137 15.41 12.07 2.65
CA ASN A 137 16.43 12.30 3.67
C ASN A 137 17.46 11.17 3.81
N ASP A 138 17.74 10.45 2.72
CA ASP A 138 18.63 9.29 2.66
C ASP A 138 18.28 8.15 3.63
N LYS A 139 17.07 8.17 4.20
CA LYS A 139 16.62 7.24 5.26
C LYS A 139 15.32 6.51 4.93
N ILE A 140 14.46 7.11 4.12
CA ILE A 140 13.15 6.56 3.77
C ILE A 140 13.11 6.30 2.27
N PHE A 141 13.18 5.03 1.89
CA PHE A 141 13.04 4.60 0.51
C PHE A 141 11.59 4.22 0.22
N ILE A 142 11.06 4.73 -0.89
CA ILE A 142 9.68 4.49 -1.32
C ILE A 142 9.72 4.00 -2.77
N ALA A 143 9.11 2.85 -3.01
CA ALA A 143 8.94 2.27 -4.34
C ALA A 143 7.69 1.40 -4.34
N HIS A 144 7.08 1.17 -5.50
CA HIS A 144 5.85 0.38 -5.57
C HIS A 144 6.03 -1.05 -5.04
N GLY A 145 7.09 -1.75 -5.46
CA GLY A 145 7.42 -3.11 -5.02
C GLY A 145 7.46 -4.15 -6.14
N HIS A 146 7.01 -3.81 -7.35
CA HIS A 146 7.04 -4.71 -8.52
C HIS A 146 8.46 -5.00 -9.04
N GLN A 147 9.48 -4.26 -8.59
CA GLN A 147 10.84 -4.35 -9.11
C GLN A 147 11.41 -5.78 -8.99
N GLY A 148 11.85 -6.34 -10.13
CA GLY A 148 12.48 -7.66 -10.21
C GLY A 148 11.49 -8.82 -10.33
N GLU A 149 10.20 -8.56 -10.53
CA GLU A 149 9.21 -9.60 -10.74
C GLU A 149 9.15 -10.09 -12.19
N LEU A 150 9.13 -11.41 -12.39
CA LEU A 150 9.16 -11.97 -13.73
C LEU A 150 7.92 -11.57 -14.56
N GLU A 151 6.73 -11.66 -13.98
CA GLU A 151 5.48 -11.44 -14.72
C GLU A 151 5.12 -9.96 -14.81
N SER A 152 5.32 -9.19 -13.74
CA SER A 152 4.88 -7.80 -13.63
C SER A 152 5.96 -6.77 -13.98
N ASP A 153 7.24 -7.13 -14.00
CA ASP A 153 8.35 -6.24 -14.38
C ASP A 153 9.08 -6.72 -15.64
N ILE A 154 9.48 -8.01 -15.72
CA ILE A 154 10.32 -8.51 -16.82
C ILE A 154 9.49 -8.83 -18.07
N LEU A 155 8.36 -9.54 -17.94
CA LEU A 155 7.49 -10.01 -19.03
C LEU A 155 6.20 -9.20 -19.15
N TRP A 156 6.17 -7.99 -18.60
CA TRP A 156 4.97 -7.15 -18.50
C TRP A 156 4.20 -6.95 -19.83
N PRO A 157 4.81 -6.87 -21.04
CA PRO A 157 4.03 -6.70 -22.27
C PRO A 157 3.16 -7.92 -22.58
N LEU A 158 3.65 -9.13 -22.29
CA LEU A 158 2.92 -10.38 -22.49
C LEU A 158 1.83 -10.54 -21.42
N SER A 159 2.18 -10.29 -20.15
CA SER A 159 1.24 -10.34 -19.02
C SER A 159 0.06 -9.39 -19.25
N ARG A 160 0.34 -8.15 -19.67
CA ARG A 160 -0.69 -7.17 -20.02
C ARG A 160 -1.61 -7.66 -21.14
N TRP A 161 -1.06 -8.25 -22.20
CA TRP A 161 -1.87 -8.76 -23.30
C TRP A 161 -2.86 -9.84 -22.81
N ILE A 162 -2.39 -10.77 -21.98
CA ILE A 162 -3.23 -11.81 -21.37
C ILE A 162 -4.32 -11.18 -20.50
N VAL A 163 -3.94 -10.26 -19.61
CA VAL A 163 -4.89 -9.58 -18.71
C VAL A 163 -5.98 -8.85 -19.49
N ARG A 164 -5.58 -8.07 -20.51
CA ARG A 164 -6.50 -7.25 -21.30
C ARG A 164 -7.49 -8.04 -22.13
N TYR A 165 -7.02 -9.09 -22.81
CA TYR A 165 -7.80 -9.77 -23.86
C TYR A 165 -8.39 -11.10 -23.41
N ILE A 166 -7.88 -11.71 -22.34
CA ILE A 166 -8.37 -13.00 -21.84
C ILE A 166 -9.02 -12.82 -20.48
N TRP A 167 -8.30 -12.21 -19.52
CA TRP A 167 -8.78 -12.15 -18.14
C TRP A 167 -9.94 -11.17 -17.94
N LYS A 168 -9.84 -9.93 -18.43
CA LYS A 168 -10.91 -8.93 -18.27
C LYS A 168 -12.28 -9.41 -18.80
N PRO A 169 -12.38 -10.04 -20.00
CA PRO A 169 -13.64 -10.65 -20.43
C PRO A 169 -14.15 -11.75 -19.49
N PHE A 170 -13.26 -12.60 -18.98
CA PHE A 170 -13.60 -13.68 -18.05
C PHE A 170 -14.08 -13.17 -16.69
N GLN A 171 -13.40 -12.15 -16.13
CA GLN A 171 -13.82 -11.49 -14.90
C GLN A 171 -15.21 -10.89 -15.02
N ARG A 172 -15.54 -10.24 -16.15
CA ARG A 172 -16.90 -9.73 -16.37
C ARG A 172 -17.96 -10.83 -16.38
N LEU A 173 -17.61 -12.02 -16.88
CA LEU A 173 -18.53 -13.15 -16.92
C LEU A 173 -18.72 -13.80 -15.54
N THR A 174 -17.65 -13.86 -14.74
CA THR A 174 -17.62 -14.63 -13.49
C THR A 174 -17.75 -13.78 -12.22
N GLY A 175 -17.53 -12.47 -12.32
CA GLY A 175 -17.44 -11.56 -11.18
C GLY A 175 -16.19 -11.75 -10.32
N ILE A 176 -15.22 -12.57 -10.74
CA ILE A 176 -13.99 -12.84 -9.96
C ILE A 176 -12.99 -11.69 -10.15
N PRO A 177 -12.56 -10.99 -9.09
CA PRO A 177 -11.69 -9.83 -9.20
C PRO A 177 -10.28 -10.17 -9.73
N SER A 178 -9.69 -9.20 -10.46
CA SER A 178 -8.37 -9.29 -11.13
C SER A 178 -7.18 -9.44 -10.19
N ASN A 179 -7.36 -9.10 -8.91
CA ASN A 179 -6.33 -9.13 -7.86
C ASN A 179 -5.88 -10.55 -7.46
N SER A 180 -6.25 -11.57 -8.24
CA SER A 180 -5.98 -12.99 -7.97
C SER A 180 -4.47 -13.35 -7.88
N PRO A 181 -3.54 -12.70 -8.61
CA PRO A 181 -2.09 -12.89 -8.39
C PRO A 181 -1.61 -12.36 -7.04
N ALA A 182 -2.09 -11.19 -6.59
CA ALA A 182 -1.81 -10.63 -5.27
C ALA A 182 -2.42 -11.47 -4.12
N LYS A 183 -3.44 -12.30 -4.42
CA LYS A 183 -4.01 -13.29 -3.49
C LYS A 183 -3.16 -14.55 -3.32
N ASN A 184 -2.15 -14.79 -4.16
CA ASN A 184 -1.26 -15.93 -3.93
C ASN A 184 -0.36 -15.64 -2.72
N TRP A 185 -0.83 -16.04 -1.55
CA TRP A 185 -0.19 -15.78 -0.27
C TRP A 185 1.26 -16.30 -0.20
N LYS A 186 1.61 -17.37 -0.92
CA LYS A 186 2.99 -17.90 -1.00
C LYS A 186 3.91 -16.98 -1.78
N VAL A 187 3.40 -16.36 -2.84
CA VAL A 187 4.15 -15.39 -3.63
C VAL A 187 4.30 -14.10 -2.83
N ARG A 188 3.21 -13.61 -2.24
CA ARG A 188 3.20 -12.44 -1.37
C ARG A 188 4.19 -12.56 -0.21
N ASP A 189 4.12 -13.64 0.57
CA ASP A 189 5.01 -13.80 1.73
C ASP A 189 6.49 -13.86 1.32
N ARG A 190 6.81 -14.49 0.18
CA ARG A 190 8.20 -14.52 -0.34
C ARG A 190 8.69 -13.13 -0.74
N ARG A 191 7.81 -12.30 -1.31
CA ARG A 191 8.13 -10.92 -1.69
C ARG A 191 8.38 -10.06 -0.45
N GLU A 192 7.46 -10.09 0.50
CA GLU A 192 7.61 -9.31 1.74
C GLU A 192 8.82 -9.74 2.55
N GLU A 193 9.17 -11.04 2.55
CA GLU A 193 10.42 -11.51 3.13
C GLU A 193 11.66 -10.95 2.41
N ALA A 194 11.63 -10.84 1.08
CA ALA A 194 12.73 -10.23 0.32
C ALA A 194 12.82 -8.72 0.58
N TYR A 195 11.69 -8.01 0.63
CA TYR A 195 11.63 -6.58 0.96
C TYR A 195 12.21 -6.31 2.34
N TYR A 196 11.78 -7.09 3.34
CA TYR A 196 12.27 -6.98 4.71
C TYR A 196 13.77 -7.24 4.81
N LYS A 197 14.26 -8.34 4.23
CA LYS A 197 15.69 -8.68 4.25
C LYS A 197 16.54 -7.59 3.60
N TRP A 198 16.12 -7.13 2.42
CA TRP A 198 16.81 -6.07 1.69
C TRP A 198 16.85 -4.76 2.50
N ALA A 199 15.71 -4.31 3.04
CA ALA A 199 15.63 -3.08 3.81
C ALA A 199 16.47 -3.13 5.09
N ARG A 200 16.45 -4.28 5.79
CA ARG A 200 17.27 -4.54 6.97
C ARG A 200 18.76 -4.50 6.65
N GLU A 201 19.18 -5.14 5.56
CA GLU A 201 20.59 -5.13 5.12
C GLU A 201 21.05 -3.72 4.73
N LYS A 202 20.22 -2.96 4.03
CA LYS A 202 20.50 -1.56 3.66
C LYS A 202 20.41 -0.57 4.81
N ARG A 203 19.84 -0.98 5.96
CA ARG A 203 19.53 -0.10 7.09
C ARG A 203 18.69 1.11 6.65
N ILE A 204 17.65 0.84 5.88
CA ILE A 204 16.74 1.85 5.33
C ILE A 204 15.31 1.55 5.76
N LEU A 205 14.49 2.60 5.98
CA LEU A 205 13.05 2.45 6.09
C LEU A 205 12.47 2.30 4.69
N PHE A 206 11.97 1.11 4.35
CA PHE A 206 11.32 0.85 3.06
C PHE A 206 9.79 0.92 3.20
N ILE A 207 9.13 1.73 2.38
CA ILE A 207 7.67 1.84 2.26
C ILE A 207 7.24 1.38 0.86
N ALA A 208 6.41 0.34 0.78
CA ALA A 208 5.89 -0.25 -0.46
C ALA A 208 4.36 -0.16 -0.59
N GLY A 209 3.80 -0.62 -1.71
CA GLY A 209 2.35 -0.79 -1.93
C GLY A 209 1.96 -2.19 -2.43
N HIS A 210 2.57 -2.61 -3.55
CA HIS A 210 2.29 -3.75 -4.44
C HIS A 210 1.68 -5.07 -3.88
N THR A 211 1.87 -5.41 -2.60
CA THR A 211 1.31 -6.65 -2.03
C THR A 211 -0.14 -6.55 -1.58
N HIS A 212 -0.71 -5.34 -1.59
CA HIS A 212 -2.06 -5.03 -1.10
C HIS A 212 -2.28 -5.46 0.36
N ARG A 213 -1.22 -5.76 1.12
CA ARG A 213 -1.27 -6.10 2.55
C ARG A 213 -0.57 -4.99 3.30
N ALA A 214 -1.36 -4.19 4.03
CA ALA A 214 -0.80 -3.18 4.91
C ALA A 214 0.16 -3.81 5.93
N MET A 215 1.35 -3.23 6.04
CA MET A 215 2.40 -3.64 6.96
C MET A 215 2.90 -2.40 7.69
N PHE A 216 3.09 -2.51 9.00
CA PHE A 216 3.61 -1.42 9.83
C PHE A 216 4.69 -1.99 10.73
N GLU A 217 5.88 -1.38 10.76
CA GLU A 217 7.04 -1.86 11.53
C GLU A 217 7.42 -3.32 11.25
N SER A 218 7.34 -3.75 10.00
CA SER A 218 7.58 -5.14 9.59
C SER A 218 6.60 -6.14 10.22
N LEU A 219 5.45 -5.69 10.69
CA LEU A 219 4.38 -6.51 11.28
C LEU A 219 3.11 -6.40 10.45
N SER A 220 2.48 -7.55 10.21
CA SER A 220 1.15 -7.61 9.62
C SER A 220 0.06 -7.39 10.68
N LYS A 221 -1.18 -7.24 10.24
CA LYS A 221 -2.35 -7.27 11.13
C LYS A 221 -2.42 -8.55 11.96
N ILE A 222 -2.12 -9.71 11.37
CA ILE A 222 -2.17 -11.00 12.10
C ILE A 222 -1.06 -11.07 13.13
N ASP A 223 0.13 -10.56 12.83
CA ASP A 223 1.23 -10.53 13.78
C ASP A 223 0.90 -9.65 14.99
N ARG A 224 0.31 -8.47 14.76
CA ARG A 224 -0.16 -7.59 15.85
C ARG A 224 -1.24 -8.23 16.71
N LEU A 225 -2.22 -8.90 16.09
CA LEU A 225 -3.24 -9.65 16.83
C LEU A 225 -2.63 -10.79 17.67
N ARG A 226 -1.61 -11.47 17.16
CA ARG A 226 -0.88 -12.49 17.93
C ARG A 226 -0.11 -11.88 19.11
N MET A 227 0.58 -10.76 18.89
CA MET A 227 1.29 -10.05 19.95
C MET A 227 0.32 -9.56 21.04
N ARG A 228 -0.85 -9.05 20.66
CA ARG A 228 -1.91 -8.67 21.60
C ARG A 228 -2.39 -9.87 22.44
N ILE A 229 -2.55 -11.05 21.84
CA ILE A 229 -2.85 -12.27 22.62
C ILE A 229 -1.72 -12.56 23.61
N GLU A 230 -0.46 -12.53 23.18
CA GLU A 230 0.69 -12.80 24.04
C GLU A 230 0.78 -11.81 25.22
N GLU A 231 0.45 -10.53 25.00
CA GLU A 231 0.36 -9.49 26.04
C GLU A 231 -0.78 -9.75 27.03
N LEU A 232 -1.98 -10.03 26.51
CA LEU A 232 -3.14 -10.36 27.32
C LEU A 232 -2.88 -11.59 28.19
N GLU A 233 -2.33 -12.66 27.61
CA GLU A 233 -1.98 -13.90 28.31
C GLU A 233 -0.95 -13.66 29.43
N LYS A 234 0.03 -12.78 29.22
CA LYS A 234 1.01 -12.38 30.25
C LYS A 234 0.39 -11.57 31.39
N SER A 235 -0.67 -10.83 31.15
CA SER A 235 -1.34 -10.01 32.19
C SER A 235 -2.23 -10.84 33.12
N ILE A 236 -2.74 -12.00 32.68
CA ILE A 236 -3.69 -12.85 33.42
C ILE A 236 -3.31 -13.12 34.89
N PRO A 237 -2.04 -13.43 35.24
CA PRO A 237 -1.68 -13.75 36.62
C PRO A 237 -1.96 -12.62 37.63
N GLU A 238 -1.95 -11.37 37.19
CA GLU A 238 -2.08 -10.17 38.04
C GLU A 238 -3.53 -9.68 38.18
N LEU A 239 -4.46 -10.26 37.41
CA LEU A 239 -5.86 -9.81 37.32
C LEU A 239 -6.77 -10.45 38.37
N LYS A 240 -7.84 -9.73 38.75
CA LYS A 240 -8.96 -10.27 39.54
C LYS A 240 -9.84 -11.18 38.68
N GLU A 241 -10.66 -12.01 39.31
CA GLU A 241 -11.48 -13.02 38.60
C GLU A 241 -12.37 -12.41 37.49
N GLU A 242 -13.08 -11.32 37.79
CA GLU A 242 -13.93 -10.61 36.81
C GLU A 242 -13.14 -10.02 35.63
N GLU A 243 -11.88 -9.62 35.86
CA GLU A 243 -10.99 -9.08 34.81
C GLU A 243 -10.42 -10.21 33.95
N ARG A 244 -10.15 -11.38 34.56
CA ARG A 244 -9.70 -12.58 33.84
C ARG A 244 -10.74 -13.04 32.85
N GLU A 245 -12.02 -13.11 33.24
CA GLU A 245 -13.11 -13.50 32.33
C GLU A 245 -13.17 -12.60 31.09
N ARG A 246 -13.11 -11.27 31.29
CA ARG A 246 -13.08 -10.30 30.17
C ARG A 246 -11.87 -10.48 29.26
N VAL A 247 -10.69 -10.69 29.83
CA VAL A 247 -9.46 -10.93 29.06
C VAL A 247 -9.53 -12.25 28.27
N PHE A 248 -10.09 -13.31 28.85
CA PHE A 248 -10.31 -14.57 28.14
C PHE A 248 -11.27 -14.39 26.96
N GLU A 249 -12.36 -13.65 27.14
CA GLU A 249 -13.29 -13.33 26.04
C GLU A 249 -12.61 -12.54 24.92
N GLU A 250 -11.80 -11.53 25.27
CA GLU A 250 -11.02 -10.74 24.30
C GLU A 250 -10.05 -11.63 23.51
N ILE A 251 -9.30 -12.51 24.19
CA ILE A 251 -8.39 -13.47 23.55
C ILE A 251 -9.15 -14.37 22.57
N GLN A 252 -10.32 -14.90 22.96
CA GLN A 252 -11.12 -15.76 22.08
C GLN A 252 -11.65 -15.01 20.85
N GLU A 253 -12.06 -13.76 21.01
CA GLU A 253 -12.48 -12.91 19.89
C GLU A 253 -11.32 -12.60 18.94
N ILE A 254 -10.12 -12.34 19.47
CA ILE A 254 -8.93 -12.15 18.62
C ILE A 254 -8.56 -13.44 17.88
N LYS A 255 -8.60 -14.60 18.55
CA LYS A 255 -8.35 -15.91 17.92
C LYS A 255 -9.33 -16.18 16.77
N ARG A 256 -10.63 -15.91 16.97
CA ARG A 256 -11.67 -16.00 15.91
C ARG A 256 -11.39 -15.06 14.74
N LYS A 257 -10.97 -13.82 14.99
CA LYS A 257 -10.59 -12.86 13.94
C LYS A 257 -9.41 -13.34 13.10
N ILE A 258 -8.38 -13.90 13.75
CA ILE A 258 -7.22 -14.48 13.06
C ILE A 258 -7.67 -15.65 12.18
N GLU A 259 -8.41 -16.61 12.75
CA GLU A 259 -8.87 -17.80 12.03
C GLU A 259 -9.69 -17.43 10.79
N ARG A 260 -10.67 -16.52 10.94
CA ARG A 260 -11.47 -16.01 9.82
C ARG A 260 -10.59 -15.39 8.73
N SER A 261 -9.63 -14.55 9.11
CA SER A 261 -8.71 -13.93 8.16
C SER A 261 -7.85 -14.94 7.42
N LEU A 262 -7.38 -16.01 8.10
CA LEU A 262 -6.59 -17.07 7.49
C LEU A 262 -7.43 -17.93 6.54
N LEU A 263 -8.69 -18.22 6.89
CA LEU A 263 -9.62 -18.94 6.02
C LEU A 263 -9.91 -18.15 4.74
N GLU A 264 -10.24 -16.87 4.87
CA GLU A 264 -10.62 -16.01 3.73
C GLU A 264 -9.46 -15.73 2.77
N ASN A 265 -8.22 -15.63 3.28
CA ASN A 265 -7.09 -15.14 2.49
C ASN A 265 -5.98 -16.16 2.24
N ARG A 266 -6.00 -17.31 2.93
CA ARG A 266 -4.89 -18.27 2.96
C ARG A 266 -5.33 -19.74 3.08
N ASP A 267 -6.60 -20.06 2.80
CA ASP A 267 -7.15 -21.43 2.92
C ASP A 267 -6.90 -22.05 4.32
N GLY A 268 -6.95 -21.22 5.36
CA GLY A 268 -6.66 -21.60 6.75
C GLY A 268 -5.17 -21.83 7.05
N LYS A 269 -4.26 -21.63 6.10
CA LYS A 269 -2.82 -21.82 6.32
C LYS A 269 -2.22 -20.68 7.12
N PRO A 270 -1.29 -20.96 8.06
CA PRO A 270 -0.71 -19.94 8.90
C PRO A 270 0.06 -18.89 8.11
N GLU A 271 0.05 -17.66 8.61
CA GLU A 271 0.91 -16.60 8.12
C GLU A 271 2.34 -16.72 8.66
N LYS A 272 3.31 -16.61 7.75
CA LYS A 272 4.74 -16.63 8.07
C LYS A 272 5.14 -15.27 8.65
N ARG A 273 5.67 -15.27 9.88
CA ARG A 273 6.32 -14.09 10.47
C ARG A 273 7.62 -13.77 9.73
N LEU A 274 7.92 -12.48 9.58
CA LEU A 274 9.20 -12.04 9.00
C LEU A 274 10.39 -12.41 9.90
N GLU A 275 10.21 -12.33 11.22
CA GLU A 275 11.16 -12.86 12.22
C GLU A 275 10.44 -13.68 13.31
N LYS A 276 11.20 -14.51 14.03
CA LYS A 276 10.67 -15.27 15.16
C LYS A 276 10.36 -14.37 16.36
N GLU A 277 11.21 -13.37 16.56
CA GLU A 277 11.13 -12.36 17.63
C GLU A 277 10.52 -11.05 17.07
N ILE A 278 10.76 -9.94 17.76
CA ILE A 278 10.34 -8.61 17.33
C ILE A 278 11.20 -8.20 16.13
N PRO A 279 10.63 -7.99 14.93
CA PRO A 279 11.41 -7.63 13.75
C PRO A 279 11.95 -6.20 13.84
N VAL A 280 13.02 -5.93 13.09
CA VAL A 280 13.49 -4.55 12.88
C VAL A 280 12.39 -3.77 12.15
N PRO A 281 12.01 -2.55 12.57
CA PRO A 281 10.90 -1.82 11.95
C PRO A 281 11.33 -1.13 10.65
N CYS A 282 11.89 -1.87 9.69
CA CYS A 282 12.44 -1.35 8.44
C CYS A 282 11.52 -1.54 7.23
N TYR A 283 10.40 -2.26 7.33
CA TYR A 283 9.49 -2.50 6.21
C TYR A 283 8.05 -2.09 6.53
N PHE A 284 7.49 -1.26 5.67
CA PHE A 284 6.12 -0.77 5.74
C PHE A 284 5.46 -0.97 4.37
N ASN A 285 4.15 -1.13 4.40
CA ASN A 285 3.35 -1.19 3.19
C ASN A 285 2.06 -0.40 3.39
N SER A 286 1.74 0.52 2.48
CA SER A 286 0.55 1.38 2.54
C SER A 286 -0.77 0.64 2.40
N GLY A 287 -0.74 -0.62 1.99
CA GLY A 287 -1.92 -1.43 1.70
C GLY A 287 -2.46 -1.12 0.31
N CYS A 288 -3.77 -0.88 0.18
CA CYS A 288 -4.37 -0.54 -1.11
C CYS A 288 -5.65 0.29 -0.94
N CYS A 289 -6.15 0.85 -2.05
CA CYS A 289 -7.42 1.58 -2.05
C CYS A 289 -8.64 0.75 -2.44
N ILE A 290 -8.46 -0.55 -2.64
CA ILE A 290 -9.51 -1.46 -3.11
C ILE A 290 -9.90 -2.50 -2.05
N TYR A 291 -9.64 -2.23 -0.76
CA TYR A 291 -10.17 -3.12 0.29
C TYR A 291 -11.70 -3.08 0.27
N PRO A 292 -12.39 -4.20 0.55
CA PRO A 292 -13.85 -4.25 0.56
C PRO A 292 -14.53 -3.21 1.47
N ASN A 293 -13.82 -2.73 2.50
CA ASN A 293 -14.35 -1.82 3.50
C ASN A 293 -13.47 -0.55 3.64
N GLY A 294 -12.94 -0.02 2.54
CA GLY A 294 -12.19 1.25 2.55
C GLY A 294 -10.80 1.17 1.93
N MET A 295 -9.92 2.08 2.35
CA MET A 295 -8.54 2.20 1.89
C MET A 295 -7.59 2.42 3.07
N THR A 296 -6.31 2.11 2.88
CA THR A 296 -5.26 2.46 3.83
C THR A 296 -4.20 3.36 3.20
N GLY A 297 -3.38 3.98 4.04
CA GLY A 297 -2.21 4.74 3.63
C GLY A 297 -1.24 4.94 4.79
N ILE A 298 -0.03 5.37 4.48
CA ILE A 298 0.96 5.76 5.49
C ILE A 298 1.02 7.29 5.56
N GLU A 299 0.78 7.82 6.75
CA GLU A 299 0.98 9.24 7.03
C GLU A 299 2.29 9.48 7.75
N ILE A 300 2.95 10.60 7.44
CA ILE A 300 4.04 11.16 8.23
C ILE A 300 3.65 12.59 8.58
N GLU A 301 3.45 12.86 9.87
CA GLU A 301 3.02 14.17 10.36
C GLU A 301 3.41 14.34 11.83
N ASN A 302 3.88 15.55 12.19
CA ASN A 302 4.20 15.95 13.57
C ASN A 302 5.20 15.00 14.26
N GLY A 303 6.17 14.45 13.50
CA GLY A 303 7.18 13.51 14.03
C GLY A 303 6.70 12.07 14.20
N PHE A 304 5.47 11.76 13.81
CA PHE A 304 4.93 10.40 13.81
C PHE A 304 4.84 9.85 12.40
N ILE A 305 4.94 8.53 12.29
CA ILE A 305 4.50 7.75 11.13
C ILE A 305 3.27 6.94 11.56
N ARG A 306 2.25 6.84 10.70
CA ARG A 306 0.98 6.20 11.04
C ARG A 306 0.46 5.35 9.89
N LEU A 307 -0.06 4.16 10.21
CA LEU A 307 -0.95 3.44 9.31
C LEU A 307 -2.36 3.94 9.56
N VAL A 308 -2.98 4.52 8.55
CA VAL A 308 -4.36 5.01 8.64
C VAL A 308 -5.28 4.21 7.73
N LYS A 309 -6.54 4.10 8.14
CA LYS A 309 -7.62 3.55 7.34
C LYS A 309 -8.72 4.59 7.17
N TRP A 310 -9.14 4.80 5.93
CA TRP A 310 -10.39 5.47 5.59
C TRP A 310 -11.44 4.43 5.26
N GLU A 311 -12.61 4.51 5.88
CA GLU A 311 -13.69 3.54 5.64
C GLU A 311 -15.07 4.22 5.61
N LYS A 312 -15.97 3.67 4.79
CA LYS A 312 -17.38 4.06 4.78
C LYS A 312 -18.18 3.13 5.71
N LYS A 313 -18.76 3.70 6.77
CA LYS A 313 -19.71 3.04 7.68
C LYS A 313 -21.00 3.87 7.73
N GLU A 314 -21.27 4.55 8.84
CA GLU A 314 -22.35 5.54 8.99
C GLU A 314 -21.99 6.92 8.38
N GLY A 315 -20.80 6.99 7.78
CA GLY A 315 -20.18 8.15 7.13
C GLY A 315 -18.77 7.74 6.68
N ILE A 316 -18.01 8.69 6.13
CA ILE A 316 -16.60 8.46 5.78
C ILE A 316 -15.74 8.87 6.98
N LEU A 317 -15.01 7.91 7.52
CA LEU A 317 -14.23 8.09 8.75
C LEU A 317 -12.77 7.73 8.50
N ARG A 318 -11.88 8.56 9.02
CA ARG A 318 -10.45 8.29 9.15
C ARG A 318 -10.15 7.69 10.51
N LYS A 319 -9.41 6.59 10.55
CA LYS A 319 -8.95 5.92 11.77
C LYS A 319 -7.45 5.67 11.70
N ILE A 320 -6.77 5.93 12.80
CA ILE A 320 -5.38 5.49 12.99
C ILE A 320 -5.44 4.04 13.44
N PHE A 321 -4.80 3.15 12.69
CA PHE A 321 -4.65 1.75 13.07
C PHE A 321 -3.42 1.54 13.92
N GLU A 322 -2.31 2.13 13.49
CA GLU A 322 -1.02 2.03 14.17
C GLU A 322 -0.32 3.38 14.07
N ASP A 323 0.41 3.75 15.12
CA ASP A 323 1.30 4.92 15.10
C ASP A 323 2.56 4.67 15.94
N GLU A 324 3.62 5.37 15.55
CA GLU A 324 4.87 5.38 16.30
C GLU A 324 5.66 6.66 15.97
N ILE A 325 6.55 7.04 16.88
CA ILE A 325 7.50 8.15 16.65
C ILE A 325 8.46 7.75 15.53
N LEU A 326 8.48 8.53 14.44
CA LEU A 326 9.31 8.23 13.27
C LEU A 326 10.80 8.14 13.63
N GLU A 327 11.29 9.05 14.48
CA GLU A 327 12.70 9.05 14.92
C GLU A 327 13.06 7.79 15.70
N LYS A 328 12.14 7.26 16.51
CA LYS A 328 12.31 5.99 17.22
C LYS A 328 12.43 4.83 16.23
N ILE A 329 11.61 4.79 15.18
CA ILE A 329 11.73 3.79 14.11
C ILE A 329 13.09 3.91 13.42
N LEU A 330 13.45 5.10 12.95
CA LEU A 330 14.70 5.33 12.23
C LEU A 330 15.93 4.93 13.09
N SER A 331 15.91 5.24 14.39
CA SER A 331 17.00 4.87 15.31
C SER A 331 17.18 3.35 15.50
N LYS A 332 16.11 2.56 15.34
CA LYS A 332 16.16 1.10 15.48
C LYS A 332 16.67 0.40 14.22
N ILE A 333 16.63 1.07 13.06
CA ILE A 333 17.02 0.50 11.77
C ILE A 333 18.55 0.52 11.60
N GLY A 334 19.22 1.59 12.06
CA GLY A 334 20.67 1.73 11.90
C GLY A 334 21.20 3.08 12.30
#